data_AF-A0A7V8WVL9-F1
#
_entry.id   AF-A0A7V8WVL9-F1
#
_cell.length_a   1.000
_cell.length_b   1.000
_cell.length_c   1.000
_cell.angle_alpha   90.00
_cell.angle_beta   90.00
_cell.angle_gamma   90.00
#
_symmetry.space_group_name_H-M   'P 1'
#
loop_
_entity.id
_entity.type
_entity.pdbx_description
1 polymer ?
#
loop_
_entity_poly.entity_id
_entity_poly.type
_entity_poly.pdbx_seq_one_letter_code
_entity_poly.pdbx_strand_id
1 'polypeptide(L)'
;MYAGLILTRYSGRLMGAHQKIDRVARRHVGELLPRPTSFPRIGAILQFEGKNGPDGIKRKSPSHNEPWHFLNPLADDNEEFLSIIRNHYQALVKHLKNKNNERASFEAAWLAHAVVDGLTPAHHYPYEDKISELRNGEGKESRNSISEKLIFRGDTTSKTIFNTLKVYGPKGLLTAHILFELGFTVIIKPLRLPDARPAAKDMEEISRYGAMQYFLRRAREIAVMDIFETYIRTGWTPKLSSQIRHSLAPMMVKTVSILWFHAAKEAGLCE
;
A
#
# COMPACT_ATOMS: atom_id res chain seq x y z
N MET A 1 -19.17 -6.37 4.81
CA MET A 1 -18.20 -6.37 3.68
C MET A 1 -17.64 -4.96 3.61
N TYR A 2 -16.36 -4.86 3.93
CA TYR A 2 -15.78 -3.69 4.56
C TYR A 2 -15.47 -2.55 3.58
N ALA A 3 -16.01 -1.36 3.83
CA ALA A 3 -15.52 -0.13 3.22
C ALA A 3 -15.19 0.90 4.30
N GLY A 4 -13.89 1.20 4.41
CA GLY A 4 -13.43 2.43 5.03
C GLY A 4 -13.87 3.63 4.19
N LEU A 5 -13.79 4.83 4.76
CA LEU A 5 -14.29 6.06 4.17
C LEU A 5 -13.55 6.42 2.85
N ILE A 6 -14.07 5.98 1.70
CA ILE A 6 -13.60 6.44 0.38
C ILE A 6 -14.35 7.72 0.03
N LEU A 7 -13.60 8.82 -0.02
CA LEU A 7 -14.22 10.13 0.06
C LEU A 7 -14.34 10.88 -1.26
N THR A 8 -13.50 10.65 -2.28
CA THR A 8 -13.66 11.36 -3.56
C THR A 8 -12.95 10.70 -4.74
N ARG A 9 -13.23 11.17 -5.97
CA ARG A 9 -12.47 10.93 -7.22
C ARG A 9 -10.96 11.25 -7.13
N TYR A 10 -10.48 11.89 -6.05
CA TYR A 10 -9.11 12.37 -5.90
C TYR A 10 -8.20 11.45 -5.07
N SER A 11 -8.73 10.58 -4.19
CA SER A 11 -7.89 9.57 -3.51
C SER A 11 -7.28 8.60 -4.52
N GLY A 12 -8.05 8.22 -5.55
CA GLY A 12 -7.57 7.44 -6.71
C GLY A 12 -6.63 8.19 -7.67
N ARG A 13 -6.08 9.36 -7.32
CA ARG A 13 -5.01 10.08 -8.06
C ARG A 13 -3.62 9.95 -7.42
N LEU A 14 -3.51 9.33 -6.24
CA LEU A 14 -2.23 8.99 -5.60
C LEU A 14 -1.46 7.86 -6.30
N MET A 15 -2.00 7.37 -7.42
CA MET A 15 -1.37 6.50 -8.44
C MET A 15 0.08 6.87 -8.77
N GLY A 16 0.51 8.12 -8.58
CA GLY A 16 1.89 8.53 -8.83
C GLY A 16 2.92 7.78 -7.97
N ALA A 17 2.60 7.48 -6.71
CA ALA A 17 3.52 6.80 -5.79
C ALA A 17 3.70 5.32 -6.14
N HIS A 18 2.61 4.56 -6.30
CA HIS A 18 2.65 3.14 -6.69
C HIS A 18 3.42 2.95 -7.99
N GLN A 19 3.02 3.67 -9.04
CA GLN A 19 3.69 3.58 -10.34
C GLN A 19 5.15 4.03 -10.28
N LYS A 20 5.52 4.93 -9.35
CA LYS A 20 6.92 5.31 -9.15
C LYS A 20 7.70 4.16 -8.52
N ILE A 21 7.15 3.55 -7.48
CA ILE A 21 7.72 2.39 -6.79
C ILE A 21 7.90 1.24 -7.79
N ASP A 22 6.88 0.90 -8.56
CA ASP A 22 6.91 -0.16 -9.56
C ASP A 22 8.01 0.06 -10.60
N ARG A 23 8.14 1.28 -11.13
CA ARG A 23 9.18 1.61 -12.12
C ARG A 23 10.58 1.39 -11.56
N VAL A 24 10.82 1.80 -10.32
CA VAL A 24 12.11 1.64 -9.67
C VAL A 24 12.35 0.17 -9.34
N ALA A 25 11.35 -0.51 -8.77
CA ALA A 25 11.44 -1.92 -8.40
C ALA A 25 11.69 -2.80 -9.63
N ARG A 26 10.95 -2.57 -10.72
CA ARG A 26 11.13 -3.34 -11.96
C ARG A 26 12.49 -3.13 -12.61
N ARG A 27 13.05 -1.92 -12.48
CA ARG A 27 14.43 -1.64 -12.92
C ARG A 27 15.42 -2.46 -12.11
N HIS A 28 15.30 -2.47 -10.78
CA HIS A 28 16.18 -3.25 -9.89
C HIS A 28 16.04 -4.75 -10.14
N VAL A 29 14.82 -5.28 -10.29
CA VAL A 29 14.58 -6.69 -10.68
C VAL A 29 15.24 -7.02 -12.03
N GLY A 30 15.23 -6.08 -12.99
CA GLY A 30 15.89 -6.25 -14.28
C GLY A 30 17.41 -6.27 -14.24
N GLU A 31 18.03 -5.86 -13.14
CA GLU A 31 19.47 -6.01 -12.88
C GLU A 31 19.80 -7.40 -12.31
N LEU A 32 18.81 -8.09 -11.71
CA LEU A 32 18.97 -9.39 -11.05
C LEU A 32 18.62 -10.58 -11.96
N LEU A 33 17.68 -10.38 -12.89
CA LEU A 33 17.23 -11.44 -13.79
C LEU A 33 18.14 -11.59 -15.01
N PRO A 34 18.36 -12.83 -15.50
CA PRO A 34 19.11 -13.07 -16.72
C PRO A 34 18.44 -12.40 -17.93
N ARG A 35 19.24 -12.09 -18.96
CA ARG A 35 18.75 -11.53 -20.22
C ARG A 35 18.86 -12.56 -21.35
N PRO A 36 17.81 -12.76 -22.17
CA PRO A 36 16.47 -12.17 -22.06
C PRO A 36 15.65 -12.77 -20.89
N THR A 37 14.78 -11.96 -20.27
CA THR A 37 13.86 -12.42 -19.22
C THR A 37 12.42 -12.45 -19.73
N SER A 38 11.65 -13.44 -19.29
CA SER A 38 10.19 -13.51 -19.51
C SER A 38 9.38 -12.76 -18.46
N PHE A 39 10.03 -12.13 -17.48
CA PHE A 39 9.32 -11.33 -16.47
C PHE A 39 8.70 -10.06 -17.11
N PRO A 40 7.43 -9.74 -16.81
CA PRO A 40 6.69 -8.63 -17.41
C PRO A 40 7.47 -7.31 -17.51
N ARG A 41 7.37 -6.61 -18.64
CA ARG A 41 7.94 -5.26 -18.77
C ARG A 41 7.14 -4.27 -17.94
N ILE A 42 7.79 -3.20 -17.46
CA ILE A 42 7.13 -2.18 -16.64
C ILE A 42 5.89 -1.57 -17.33
N GLY A 43 5.94 -1.35 -18.65
CA GLY A 43 4.79 -0.82 -19.38
C GLY A 43 3.55 -1.71 -19.29
N ALA A 44 3.72 -3.05 -19.26
CA ALA A 44 2.63 -4.00 -19.13
C ALA A 44 2.09 -4.08 -17.70
N ILE A 45 2.97 -4.03 -16.69
CA ILE A 45 2.57 -3.98 -15.27
C ILE A 45 1.71 -2.73 -15.01
N LEU A 46 2.18 -1.56 -15.45
CA LEU A 46 1.48 -0.29 -15.22
C LEU A 46 0.12 -0.18 -15.93
N GLN A 47 -0.21 -1.05 -16.89
CA GLN A 47 -1.56 -1.10 -17.48
C GLN A 47 -2.62 -1.54 -16.47
N PHE A 48 -2.22 -2.29 -15.45
CA PHE A 48 -3.05 -2.82 -14.37
C PHE A 48 -2.93 -2.01 -13.08
N GLU A 49 -2.33 -0.83 -13.14
CA GLU A 49 -2.33 0.13 -12.04
C GLU A 49 -3.43 1.18 -12.19
N GLY A 50 -3.73 1.87 -11.09
CA GLY A 50 -4.61 3.01 -11.13
C GLY A 50 -6.05 2.69 -11.56
N LYS A 51 -6.58 3.38 -12.59
CA LYS A 51 -7.98 3.20 -13.04
C LYS A 51 -8.33 1.77 -13.50
N ASN A 52 -7.32 0.99 -13.88
CA ASN A 52 -7.46 -0.40 -14.31
C ASN A 52 -7.02 -1.40 -13.24
N GLY A 53 -6.49 -0.90 -12.12
CA GLY A 53 -6.01 -1.68 -10.99
C GLY A 53 -6.94 -1.63 -9.77
N PRO A 54 -6.42 -1.98 -8.58
CA PRO A 54 -7.19 -2.05 -7.35
C PRO A 54 -7.94 -0.76 -7.01
N ASP A 55 -7.29 0.40 -7.16
CA ASP A 55 -7.92 1.72 -6.96
C ASP A 55 -9.04 2.03 -7.96
N GLY A 56 -9.01 1.40 -9.13
CA GLY A 56 -10.06 1.49 -10.13
C GLY A 56 -11.34 0.76 -9.69
N ILE A 57 -11.21 -0.35 -8.95
CA ILE A 57 -12.34 -1.11 -8.40
C ILE A 57 -13.01 -0.35 -7.26
N LYS A 58 -12.22 0.30 -6.40
CA LYS A 58 -12.69 1.25 -5.38
C LYS A 58 -13.62 2.35 -5.96
N ARG A 59 -13.42 2.70 -7.23
CA ARG A 59 -14.28 3.65 -7.96
C ARG A 59 -15.49 2.99 -8.63
N LYS A 60 -15.34 1.75 -9.11
CA LYS A 60 -16.32 1.05 -9.96
C LYS A 60 -17.35 0.26 -9.15
N SER A 61 -17.02 -0.19 -7.94
CA SER A 61 -17.91 -1.00 -7.10
C SER A 61 -17.77 -0.66 -5.61
N PRO A 62 -18.22 0.54 -5.18
CA PRO A 62 -18.15 0.94 -3.78
C PRO A 62 -18.86 -0.08 -2.88
N SER A 63 -18.17 -0.58 -1.85
CA SER A 63 -18.72 -1.47 -0.80
C SER A 63 -19.03 -2.94 -1.19
N HIS A 64 -18.71 -3.40 -2.42
CA HIS A 64 -18.97 -4.79 -2.81
C HIS A 64 -17.72 -5.66 -3.01
N ASN A 65 -16.61 -5.10 -3.52
CA ASN A 65 -15.40 -5.88 -3.88
C ASN A 65 -14.10 -5.11 -3.58
N GLU A 66 -14.10 -4.24 -2.57
CA GLU A 66 -12.93 -3.42 -2.25
C GLU A 66 -12.00 -4.18 -1.31
N PRO A 67 -10.73 -4.43 -1.70
CA PRO A 67 -9.77 -4.99 -0.77
C PRO A 67 -9.52 -4.02 0.38
N TRP A 68 -9.61 -4.55 1.60
CA TRP A 68 -9.23 -3.86 2.82
C TRP A 68 -7.72 -3.56 2.78
N HIS A 69 -7.33 -2.28 2.87
CA HIS A 69 -5.92 -1.87 2.70
C HIS A 69 -5.24 -1.45 4.01
N PHE A 70 -5.94 -1.47 5.15
CA PHE A 70 -5.33 -1.22 6.45
C PHE A 70 -4.77 -2.51 7.03
N LEU A 71 -3.57 -2.41 7.59
CA LEU A 71 -2.83 -3.51 8.21
C LEU A 71 -2.35 -3.02 9.57
N ASN A 72 -2.55 -3.75 10.65
CA ASN A 72 -1.86 -3.49 11.92
C ASN A 72 -0.70 -4.49 12.04
N PRO A 73 0.54 -4.13 11.63
CA PRO A 73 1.64 -5.11 11.54
C PRO A 73 2.05 -5.68 12.90
N LEU A 74 1.69 -4.99 13.98
CA LEU A 74 1.99 -5.35 15.37
C LEU A 74 0.89 -6.22 16.01
N ALA A 75 -0.25 -6.41 15.35
CA ALA A 75 -1.27 -7.36 15.78
C ALA A 75 -0.80 -8.81 15.58
N ASP A 76 -1.33 -9.71 16.40
CA ASP A 76 -1.03 -11.15 16.33
C ASP A 76 -1.60 -11.80 15.06
N ASP A 77 -2.78 -11.36 14.63
CA ASP A 77 -3.45 -11.86 13.43
C ASP A 77 -3.45 -10.81 12.31
N ASN A 78 -2.88 -11.19 11.17
CA ASN A 78 -2.84 -10.40 9.93
C ASN A 78 -3.31 -11.23 8.72
N GLU A 79 -3.98 -12.36 8.95
CA GLU A 79 -4.22 -13.37 7.92
C GLU A 79 -5.07 -12.85 6.76
N GLU A 80 -6.08 -12.02 7.02
CA GLU A 80 -6.91 -11.42 5.96
C GLU A 80 -6.04 -10.65 4.95
N PHE A 81 -5.19 -9.73 5.43
CA PHE A 81 -4.31 -8.94 4.58
C PHE A 81 -3.22 -9.79 3.92
N LEU A 82 -2.61 -10.70 4.68
CA LEU A 82 -1.58 -11.60 4.17
C LEU A 82 -2.13 -12.53 3.09
N SER A 83 -3.40 -12.94 3.16
CA SER A 83 -4.04 -13.75 2.13
C SER A 83 -4.09 -13.05 0.78
N ILE A 84 -4.30 -11.73 0.74
CA ILE A 84 -4.31 -10.94 -0.49
C ILE A 84 -2.92 -10.99 -1.15
N ILE A 85 -1.87 -10.70 -0.38
CA ILE A 85 -0.49 -10.75 -0.89
C ILE A 85 -0.15 -12.18 -1.32
N ARG A 86 -0.50 -13.19 -0.52
CA ARG A 86 -0.23 -14.61 -0.80
C ARG A 86 -0.87 -15.05 -2.12
N ASN A 87 -2.14 -14.69 -2.33
CA ASN A 87 -2.89 -15.08 -3.51
C ASN A 87 -2.29 -14.49 -4.78
N HIS A 88 -2.00 -13.19 -4.80
CA HIS A 88 -1.35 -12.54 -5.95
C HIS A 88 0.09 -13.03 -6.16
N TYR A 89 0.84 -13.29 -5.09
CA TYR A 89 2.17 -13.87 -5.17
C TYR A 89 2.16 -15.26 -5.82
N GLN A 90 1.31 -16.17 -5.35
CA GLN A 90 1.20 -17.53 -5.88
C GLN A 90 0.67 -17.53 -7.32
N ALA A 91 -0.30 -16.65 -7.64
CA ALA A 91 -0.81 -16.49 -8.98
C ALA A 91 0.27 -15.94 -9.93
N LEU A 92 1.10 -14.98 -9.48
CA LEU A 92 2.23 -14.47 -10.25
C LEU A 92 3.21 -15.61 -10.58
N VAL A 93 3.63 -16.41 -9.59
CA VAL A 93 4.50 -17.58 -9.82
C VAL A 93 3.88 -18.53 -10.85
N LYS A 94 2.61 -18.88 -10.69
CA LYS A 94 1.87 -19.75 -11.63
C LYS A 94 1.86 -19.19 -13.05
N HIS A 95 1.56 -17.90 -13.21
CA HIS A 95 1.45 -17.29 -14.54
C HIS A 95 2.81 -17.03 -15.20
N LEU A 96 3.87 -16.81 -14.43
CA LEU A 96 5.25 -16.79 -14.93
C LEU A 96 5.67 -18.18 -15.46
N LYS A 97 5.40 -19.26 -14.70
CA LYS A 97 5.66 -20.65 -15.15
C LYS A 97 4.94 -20.98 -16.46
N ASN A 98 3.69 -20.54 -16.57
CA ASN A 98 2.85 -20.77 -17.74
C ASN A 98 3.13 -19.80 -18.90
N LYS A 99 4.12 -18.90 -18.77
CA LYS A 99 4.47 -17.86 -19.76
C LYS A 99 3.27 -16.99 -20.17
N ASN A 100 2.28 -16.82 -19.28
CA ASN A 100 1.13 -15.95 -19.50
C ASN A 100 1.48 -14.53 -19.08
N ASN A 101 2.05 -13.76 -20.01
CA ASN A 101 2.58 -12.43 -19.71
C ASN A 101 1.49 -11.43 -19.28
N GLU A 102 0.27 -11.52 -19.81
CA GLU A 102 -0.82 -10.63 -19.43
C GLU A 102 -1.23 -10.87 -17.97
N ARG A 103 -1.51 -12.13 -17.60
CA ARG A 103 -1.87 -12.47 -16.22
C ARG A 103 -0.70 -12.25 -15.26
N ALA A 104 0.53 -12.56 -15.64
CA ALA A 104 1.70 -12.23 -14.83
C ALA A 104 1.86 -10.71 -14.62
N SER A 105 1.55 -9.89 -15.63
CA SER A 105 1.57 -8.42 -15.49
C SER A 105 0.48 -7.93 -14.52
N PHE A 106 -0.72 -8.51 -14.60
CA PHE A 106 -1.81 -8.25 -13.67
C PHE A 106 -1.43 -8.61 -12.24
N GLU A 107 -0.99 -9.84 -12.00
CA GLU A 107 -0.63 -10.31 -10.65
C GLU A 107 0.56 -9.54 -10.08
N ALA A 108 1.54 -9.14 -10.92
CA ALA A 108 2.65 -8.31 -10.49
C ALA A 108 2.20 -6.92 -10.01
N ALA A 109 1.29 -6.27 -10.75
CA ALA A 109 0.74 -4.96 -10.37
C ALA A 109 -0.06 -5.07 -9.06
N TRP A 110 -0.99 -6.02 -8.98
CA TRP A 110 -1.81 -6.22 -7.79
C TRP A 110 -1.02 -6.58 -6.54
N LEU A 111 0.01 -7.44 -6.69
CA LEU A 111 0.94 -7.74 -5.61
C LEU A 111 1.68 -6.48 -5.14
N ALA A 112 2.25 -5.70 -6.07
CA ALA A 112 2.97 -4.49 -5.72
C ALA A 112 2.06 -3.46 -5.05
N HIS A 113 0.84 -3.30 -5.54
CA HIS A 113 -0.17 -2.43 -4.95
C HIS A 113 -0.48 -2.81 -3.50
N ALA A 114 -0.83 -4.08 -3.24
CA ALA A 114 -1.12 -4.57 -1.90
C ALA A 114 0.09 -4.42 -0.96
N VAL A 115 1.31 -4.68 -1.46
CA VAL A 115 2.55 -4.49 -0.69
C VAL A 115 2.76 -3.02 -0.36
N VAL A 116 2.60 -2.10 -1.31
CA VAL A 116 2.78 -0.67 -1.09
C VAL A 116 1.73 -0.13 -0.12
N ASP A 117 0.47 -0.52 -0.26
CA ASP A 117 -0.59 -0.19 0.69
C ASP A 117 -0.23 -0.70 2.10
N GLY A 118 0.18 -1.96 2.20
CA GLY A 118 0.54 -2.59 3.47
C GLY A 118 1.85 -2.11 4.08
N LEU A 119 2.66 -1.33 3.36
CA LEU A 119 3.85 -0.66 3.87
C LEU A 119 3.64 0.85 4.07
N THR A 120 2.47 1.39 3.73
CA THR A 120 2.17 2.82 3.88
C THR A 120 1.87 3.13 5.35
N PRO A 121 2.64 3.99 6.04
CA PRO A 121 2.46 4.26 7.47
C PRO A 121 1.04 4.73 7.84
N ALA A 122 0.40 5.51 6.97
CA ALA A 122 -0.98 5.96 7.18
C ALA A 122 -2.01 4.81 7.20
N HIS A 123 -1.66 3.64 6.64
CA HIS A 123 -2.48 2.42 6.62
C HIS A 123 -2.21 1.52 7.84
N HIS A 124 -1.17 1.82 8.62
CA HIS A 124 -0.89 1.16 9.92
C HIS A 124 -1.62 1.83 11.08
N TYR A 125 -1.97 3.10 10.90
CA TYR A 125 -2.71 3.86 11.89
C TYR A 125 -4.11 3.25 12.12
N PRO A 126 -4.63 3.21 13.37
CA PRO A 126 -5.94 2.67 13.70
C PRO A 126 -7.07 3.59 13.22
N TYR A 127 -7.15 3.79 11.90
CA TYR A 127 -8.06 4.72 11.26
C TYR A 127 -9.52 4.36 11.54
N GLU A 128 -9.87 3.07 11.43
CA GLU A 128 -11.24 2.63 11.68
C GLU A 128 -11.66 2.75 13.14
N ASP A 129 -10.77 2.45 14.08
CA ASP A 129 -11.08 2.61 15.50
C ASP A 129 -11.33 4.09 15.79
N LYS A 130 -10.53 4.98 15.22
CA LYS A 130 -10.71 6.44 15.35
C LYS A 130 -11.98 6.94 14.67
N ILE A 131 -12.33 6.43 13.49
CA ILE A 131 -13.60 6.76 12.82
C ILE A 131 -14.80 6.22 13.61
N SER A 132 -14.70 5.01 14.17
CA SER A 132 -15.72 4.39 15.02
C SER A 132 -15.94 5.19 16.30
N GLU A 133 -14.85 5.60 16.98
CA GLU A 133 -14.89 6.52 18.14
C GLU A 133 -15.63 7.82 17.80
N LEU A 134 -15.41 8.39 16.62
CA LEU A 134 -16.09 9.61 16.15
C LEU A 134 -17.57 9.39 15.79
N ARG A 135 -18.02 8.14 15.71
CA ARG A 135 -19.39 7.73 15.40
C ARG A 135 -20.01 6.95 16.55
N ASN A 136 -19.66 7.29 17.80
CA ASN A 136 -20.21 6.69 19.01
C ASN A 136 -20.05 5.14 19.07
N GLY A 137 -18.97 4.60 18.51
CA GLY A 137 -18.68 3.16 18.49
C GLY A 137 -19.36 2.40 17.35
N GLU A 138 -20.07 3.09 16.44
CA GLU A 138 -20.63 2.45 15.26
C GLU A 138 -19.53 1.95 14.32
N GLY A 139 -19.49 0.63 14.17
CA GLY A 139 -18.62 -0.06 13.22
C GLY A 139 -18.90 0.30 11.76
N LYS A 140 -17.95 -0.05 10.90
CA LYS A 140 -17.99 0.18 9.45
C LYS A 140 -19.23 -0.42 8.77
N GLU A 141 -19.76 -1.52 9.31
CA GLU A 141 -20.96 -2.19 8.79
C GLU A 141 -22.26 -1.34 8.92
N SER A 142 -22.26 -0.26 9.71
CA SER A 142 -23.41 0.67 9.76
C SER A 142 -23.43 1.70 8.64
N ARG A 143 -22.44 1.72 7.74
CA ARG A 143 -22.23 2.77 6.73
C ARG A 143 -22.81 2.39 5.36
N ASN A 144 -24.14 2.29 5.28
CA ASN A 144 -24.84 1.74 4.11
C ASN A 144 -25.17 2.78 3.02
N SER A 145 -25.05 4.07 3.33
CA SER A 145 -25.32 5.17 2.40
C SER A 145 -24.16 6.17 2.29
N ILE A 146 -24.14 6.95 1.20
CA ILE A 146 -23.16 8.03 0.99
C ILE A 146 -23.23 9.05 2.13
N SER A 147 -24.43 9.38 2.60
CA SER A 147 -24.61 10.30 3.74
C SER A 147 -24.03 9.76 5.04
N GLU A 148 -24.21 8.47 5.35
CA GLU A 148 -23.68 7.85 6.57
C GLU A 148 -22.15 7.70 6.54
N LYS A 149 -21.59 7.63 5.33
CA LYS A 149 -20.14 7.65 5.10
C LYS A 149 -19.56 9.06 5.26
N LEU A 150 -20.25 10.09 4.77
CA LEU A 150 -19.68 11.45 4.71
C LEU A 150 -19.97 12.30 5.95
N ILE A 151 -21.09 12.03 6.64
CA ILE A 151 -21.57 12.83 7.79
C ILE A 151 -21.30 12.10 9.09
N PHE A 152 -20.57 12.77 9.98
CA PHE A 152 -20.21 12.24 11.29
C PHE A 152 -21.18 12.74 12.35
N ARG A 153 -22.37 12.14 12.37
CA ARG A 153 -23.44 12.51 13.31
C ARG A 153 -22.99 12.27 14.75
N GLY A 154 -23.31 13.21 15.61
CA GLY A 154 -23.27 13.05 17.06
C GLY A 154 -24.63 13.40 17.66
N ASP A 155 -24.77 13.20 18.96
CA ASP A 155 -26.05 13.31 19.68
C ASP A 155 -26.63 14.74 19.65
N THR A 156 -25.81 15.73 19.30
CA THR A 156 -26.20 17.13 19.09
C THR A 156 -25.64 17.67 17.78
N THR A 157 -26.24 18.77 17.30
CA THR A 157 -25.73 19.53 16.14
C THR A 157 -24.31 20.02 16.38
N SER A 158 -24.00 20.57 17.57
CA SER A 158 -22.64 20.97 17.95
C SER A 158 -21.66 19.81 17.90
N LYS A 159 -22.05 18.64 18.41
CA LYS A 159 -21.21 17.43 18.37
C LYS A 159 -20.97 16.97 16.93
N THR A 160 -21.98 17.03 16.08
CA THR A 160 -21.87 16.70 14.65
C THR A 160 -20.87 17.60 13.93
N ILE A 161 -20.91 18.91 14.20
CA ILE A 161 -19.93 19.87 13.64
C ILE A 161 -18.53 19.53 14.13
N PHE A 162 -18.36 19.29 15.43
CA PHE A 162 -17.07 18.95 16.04
C PHE A 162 -16.49 17.64 15.50
N ASN A 163 -17.31 16.60 15.34
CA ASN A 163 -16.89 15.32 14.76
C ASN A 163 -16.49 15.49 13.29
N THR A 164 -17.28 16.24 12.51
CA THR A 164 -16.96 16.61 11.12
C THR A 164 -15.61 17.35 11.04
N LEU A 165 -15.34 18.31 11.94
CA LEU A 165 -14.06 19.01 12.02
C LEU A 165 -12.89 18.08 12.37
N LYS A 166 -13.10 17.07 13.23
CA LYS A 166 -12.08 16.05 13.54
C LYS A 166 -11.74 15.13 12.37
N VAL A 167 -12.60 15.06 11.35
CA VAL A 167 -12.33 14.25 10.15
C VAL A 167 -11.75 15.10 9.04
N TYR A 168 -12.35 16.26 8.77
CA TYR A 168 -12.06 17.08 7.59
C TYR A 168 -11.30 18.37 7.88
N GLY A 169 -11.19 18.79 9.14
CA GLY A 169 -10.51 20.03 9.51
C GLY A 169 -9.00 20.02 9.19
N PRO A 170 -8.28 21.13 9.46
CA PRO A 170 -6.85 21.26 9.14
C PRO A 170 -5.91 20.23 9.78
N LYS A 171 -6.36 19.55 10.85
CA LYS A 171 -5.70 18.38 11.47
C LYS A 171 -6.64 17.18 11.55
N GLY A 172 -7.67 17.17 10.71
CA GLY A 172 -8.64 16.10 10.66
C GLY A 172 -8.02 14.82 10.13
N LEU A 173 -8.53 13.67 10.58
CA LEU A 173 -7.94 12.37 10.31
C LEU A 173 -7.80 12.08 8.80
N LEU A 174 -8.85 12.33 8.02
CA LEU A 174 -8.81 12.14 6.58
C LEU A 174 -7.87 13.17 5.92
N THR A 175 -7.99 14.43 6.30
CA THR A 175 -7.17 15.51 5.73
C THR A 175 -5.70 15.21 5.94
N ALA A 176 -5.32 14.74 7.13
CA ALA A 176 -3.97 14.31 7.44
C ALA A 176 -3.53 13.14 6.54
N HIS A 177 -4.34 12.08 6.42
CA HIS A 177 -4.06 10.93 5.56
C HIS A 177 -3.79 11.35 4.11
N ILE A 178 -4.72 12.09 3.49
CA ILE A 178 -4.58 12.53 2.08
C ILE A 178 -3.33 13.39 1.88
N LEU A 179 -3.09 14.35 2.78
CA LEU A 179 -1.93 15.24 2.68
C LEU A 179 -0.60 14.50 2.94
N PHE A 180 -0.62 13.43 3.73
CA PHE A 180 0.52 12.55 3.91
C PHE A 180 0.84 11.80 2.61
N GLU A 181 -0.13 11.15 1.99
CA GLU A 181 0.10 10.40 0.76
C GLU A 181 0.54 11.32 -0.41
N LEU A 182 -0.04 12.54 -0.48
CA LEU A 182 0.37 13.56 -1.46
C LEU A 182 1.82 14.01 -1.22
N GLY A 183 2.17 14.32 0.03
CA GLY A 183 3.52 14.73 0.40
C GLY A 183 4.55 13.63 0.12
N PHE A 184 4.24 12.38 0.48
CA PHE A 184 5.05 11.21 0.15
C PHE A 184 5.28 11.12 -1.36
N THR A 185 4.21 11.20 -2.16
CA THR A 185 4.28 11.16 -3.63
C THR A 185 5.22 12.24 -4.19
N VAL A 186 5.08 13.48 -3.72
CA VAL A 186 5.93 14.61 -4.14
C VAL A 186 7.40 14.36 -3.79
N ILE A 187 7.68 13.83 -2.59
CA ILE A 187 9.02 13.53 -2.12
C ILE A 187 9.69 12.45 -2.99
N ILE A 188 8.98 11.36 -3.32
CA ILE A 188 9.59 10.19 -3.98
C ILE A 188 9.66 10.31 -5.50
N LYS A 189 8.78 11.11 -6.13
CA LYS A 189 8.69 11.24 -7.59
C LYS A 189 10.05 11.51 -8.29
N PRO A 190 10.90 12.44 -7.82
CA PRO A 190 12.20 12.68 -8.46
C PRO A 190 13.29 11.64 -8.12
N LEU A 191 13.11 10.81 -7.10
CA LEU A 191 14.17 9.96 -6.56
C LEU A 191 14.51 8.78 -7.48
N ARG A 192 15.79 8.42 -7.55
CA ARG A 192 16.22 7.19 -8.24
C ARG A 192 16.34 5.98 -7.31
N LEU A 193 16.42 6.20 -5.99
CA LEU A 193 16.44 5.15 -4.94
C LEU A 193 17.46 4.03 -5.22
N PRO A 194 18.76 4.34 -5.39
CA PRO A 194 19.80 3.32 -5.57
C PRO A 194 19.94 2.41 -4.33
N ASP A 195 19.75 2.95 -3.14
CA ASP A 195 19.83 2.21 -1.86
C ASP A 195 18.71 1.17 -1.70
N ALA A 196 17.69 1.24 -2.56
CA ALA A 196 16.61 0.26 -2.63
C ALA A 196 16.97 -1.01 -3.41
N ARG A 197 18.17 -1.08 -3.99
CA ARG A 197 18.64 -2.28 -4.67
C ARG A 197 18.65 -3.47 -3.70
N PRO A 198 18.06 -4.61 -4.09
CA PRO A 198 18.18 -5.84 -3.32
C PRO A 198 19.65 -6.24 -3.12
N ALA A 199 20.00 -6.59 -1.89
CA ALA A 199 21.30 -7.13 -1.53
C ALA A 199 21.22 -8.65 -1.27
N ALA A 200 22.36 -9.34 -1.20
CA ALA A 200 22.42 -10.78 -0.93
C ALA A 200 21.66 -11.18 0.35
N LYS A 201 21.81 -10.39 1.42
CA LYS A 201 21.07 -10.59 2.69
C LYS A 201 19.55 -10.57 2.50
N ASP A 202 19.05 -9.75 1.58
CA ASP A 202 17.61 -9.62 1.34
C ASP A 202 17.08 -10.89 0.67
N MET A 203 17.89 -11.53 -0.19
CA MET A 203 17.59 -12.83 -0.82
C MET A 203 17.64 -13.97 0.19
N GLU A 204 18.64 -13.98 1.07
CA GLU A 204 18.76 -14.97 2.14
C GLU A 204 17.56 -14.89 3.08
N GLU A 205 17.14 -13.69 3.48
CA GLU A 205 15.98 -13.51 4.35
C GLU A 205 14.69 -14.04 3.71
N ILE A 206 14.39 -13.67 2.46
CA ILE A 206 13.14 -14.15 1.83
C ILE A 206 13.17 -15.66 1.59
N SER A 207 14.32 -16.25 1.25
CA SER A 207 14.44 -17.71 1.10
C SER A 207 14.28 -18.44 2.43
N ARG A 208 14.74 -17.83 3.55
CA ARG A 208 14.60 -18.42 4.89
C ARG A 208 13.19 -18.34 5.45
N TYR A 209 12.52 -17.18 5.30
CA TYR A 209 11.25 -16.91 5.97
C TYR A 209 10.02 -17.05 5.05
N GLY A 210 10.23 -17.04 3.73
CA GLY A 210 9.16 -16.99 2.75
C GLY A 210 8.59 -15.58 2.55
N ALA A 211 7.85 -15.40 1.45
CA ALA A 211 7.36 -14.11 0.99
C ALA A 211 6.48 -13.37 2.03
N MET A 212 5.57 -14.07 2.70
CA MET A 212 4.62 -13.44 3.64
C MET A 212 5.32 -12.92 4.90
N GLN A 213 6.19 -13.72 5.50
CA GLN A 213 6.94 -13.31 6.69
C GLN A 213 7.97 -12.23 6.35
N TYR A 214 8.60 -12.29 5.16
CA TYR A 214 9.45 -11.20 4.68
C TYR A 214 8.70 -9.88 4.61
N PHE A 215 7.51 -9.87 3.97
CA PHE A 215 6.64 -8.69 3.93
C PHE A 215 6.26 -8.20 5.34
N LEU A 216 5.77 -9.09 6.21
CA LEU A 216 5.29 -8.71 7.54
C LEU A 216 6.41 -8.11 8.40
N ARG A 217 7.64 -8.64 8.32
CA ARG A 217 8.81 -8.07 9.01
C ARG A 217 9.09 -6.63 8.55
N ARG A 218 9.04 -6.37 7.24
CA ARG A 218 9.20 -5.01 6.69
C ARG A 218 8.06 -4.08 7.11
N ALA A 219 6.83 -4.57 7.16
CA ALA A 219 5.69 -3.80 7.66
C ALA A 219 5.85 -3.43 9.14
N ARG A 220 6.32 -4.36 9.98
CA ARG A 220 6.64 -4.11 11.40
C ARG A 220 7.77 -3.11 11.58
N GLU A 221 8.83 -3.21 10.78
CA GLU A 221 9.93 -2.24 10.78
C GLU A 221 9.44 -0.82 10.47
N ILE A 222 8.49 -0.67 9.54
CA ILE A 222 7.88 0.63 9.23
C ILE A 222 6.97 1.11 10.37
N ALA A 223 6.16 0.22 10.94
CA ALA A 223 5.24 0.56 12.03
C ALA A 223 5.99 1.21 13.21
N VAL A 224 7.14 0.65 13.61
CA VAL A 224 7.94 1.18 14.73
C VAL A 224 8.69 2.49 14.39
N MET A 225 8.62 2.98 13.15
CA MET A 225 9.22 4.27 12.78
C MET A 225 8.33 5.46 13.15
N ASP A 226 7.07 5.24 13.53
CA ASP A 226 6.08 6.26 13.91
C ASP A 226 5.98 7.43 12.92
N ILE A 227 6.13 7.14 11.62
CA ILE A 227 6.22 8.15 10.56
C ILE A 227 4.92 8.94 10.46
N PHE A 228 3.77 8.24 10.46
CA PHE A 228 2.48 8.89 10.30
C PHE A 228 2.04 9.63 11.57
N GLU A 229 2.30 9.06 12.75
CA GLU A 229 2.07 9.68 14.05
C GLU A 229 2.91 10.95 14.20
N THR A 230 4.18 10.89 13.81
CA THR A 230 5.07 12.07 13.78
C THR A 230 4.54 13.12 12.81
N TYR A 231 4.05 12.70 11.64
CA TYR A 231 3.40 13.60 10.69
C TYR A 231 2.13 14.25 11.26
N ILE A 232 1.24 13.50 11.91
CA ILE A 232 0.04 14.07 12.55
C ILE A 232 0.42 15.13 13.58
N ARG A 233 1.47 14.86 14.37
CA ARG A 233 1.92 15.77 15.43
C ARG A 233 2.60 17.03 14.89
N THR A 234 3.44 16.89 13.88
CA THR A 234 4.39 17.96 13.46
C THR A 234 4.16 18.50 12.05
N GLY A 235 3.31 17.85 11.25
CA GLY A 235 3.20 18.09 9.82
C GLY A 235 4.44 17.61 9.05
N TRP A 236 4.60 18.11 7.83
CA TRP A 236 5.80 17.87 7.02
C TRP A 236 6.98 18.67 7.55
N THR A 237 8.05 17.96 7.95
CA THR A 237 9.32 18.56 8.38
C THR A 237 10.47 18.08 7.49
N PRO A 238 11.62 18.79 7.45
CA PRO A 238 12.82 18.30 6.78
C PRO A 238 13.29 16.95 7.32
N LYS A 239 13.20 16.73 8.64
CA LYS A 239 13.56 15.46 9.29
C LYS A 239 12.68 14.32 8.79
N LEU A 240 11.36 14.51 8.79
CA LEU A 240 10.42 13.52 8.27
C LEU A 240 10.67 13.25 6.78
N SER A 241 10.87 14.30 5.99
CA SER A 241 11.19 14.17 4.55
C SER A 241 12.47 13.38 4.31
N SER A 242 13.49 13.55 5.16
CA SER A 242 14.74 12.78 5.11
C SER A 242 14.48 11.30 5.42
N GLN A 243 13.70 11.00 6.46
CA GLN A 243 13.31 9.63 6.82
C GLN A 243 12.54 8.93 5.69
N ILE A 244 11.65 9.65 4.99
CA ILE A 244 10.98 9.12 3.79
C ILE A 244 11.99 8.74 2.70
N ARG A 245 12.94 9.64 2.40
CA ARG A 245 13.90 9.49 1.30
C ARG A 245 14.91 8.36 1.54
N HIS A 246 15.36 8.20 2.78
CA HIS A 246 16.48 7.33 3.13
C HIS A 246 16.06 6.03 3.82
N SER A 247 14.82 5.93 4.30
CA SER A 247 14.34 4.74 5.02
C SER A 247 13.08 4.17 4.39
N LEU A 248 11.97 4.91 4.41
CA LEU A 248 10.66 4.37 3.99
C LEU A 248 10.64 4.02 2.49
N ALA A 249 10.94 4.98 1.61
CA ALA A 249 10.84 4.77 0.17
C ALA A 249 11.80 3.69 -0.35
N PRO A 250 13.07 3.62 0.10
CA PRO A 250 13.94 2.50 -0.22
C PRO A 250 13.39 1.15 0.25
N MET A 251 12.85 1.08 1.47
CA MET A 251 12.28 -0.15 2.02
C MET A 251 11.09 -0.63 1.19
N MET A 252 10.15 0.24 0.83
CA MET A 252 8.99 -0.11 0.00
C MET A 252 9.40 -0.65 -1.37
N VAL A 253 10.30 0.05 -2.08
CA VAL A 253 10.82 -0.39 -3.38
C VAL A 253 11.55 -1.72 -3.27
N LYS A 254 12.39 -1.88 -2.25
CA LYS A 254 13.15 -3.10 -2.03
C LYS A 254 12.23 -4.29 -1.78
N THR A 255 11.19 -4.13 -0.95
CA THR A 255 10.23 -5.20 -0.67
C THR A 255 9.50 -5.65 -1.93
N VAL A 256 8.99 -4.71 -2.75
CA VAL A 256 8.38 -5.05 -4.04
C VAL A 256 9.38 -5.76 -4.96
N SER A 257 10.61 -5.25 -5.04
CA SER A 257 11.67 -5.84 -5.87
C SER A 257 11.98 -7.28 -5.47
N ILE A 258 12.13 -7.53 -4.17
CA ILE A 258 12.43 -8.84 -3.60
C ILE A 258 11.27 -9.81 -3.83
N LEU A 259 10.02 -9.41 -3.61
CA LEU A 259 8.87 -10.28 -3.82
C LEU A 259 8.72 -10.65 -5.31
N TRP A 260 8.87 -9.70 -6.22
CA TRP A 260 8.87 -9.99 -7.66
C TRP A 260 10.02 -10.88 -8.10
N PHE A 261 11.24 -10.62 -7.61
CA PHE A 261 12.40 -11.45 -7.93
C PHE A 261 12.25 -12.87 -7.39
N HIS A 262 11.79 -13.02 -6.14
CA HIS A 262 11.57 -14.33 -5.54
C HIS A 262 10.46 -15.11 -6.27
N ALA A 263 9.38 -14.45 -6.69
CA ALA A 263 8.37 -15.07 -7.54
C ALA A 263 8.94 -15.53 -8.90
N ALA A 264 9.83 -14.73 -9.49
CA ALA A 264 10.52 -15.09 -10.73
C ALA A 264 11.46 -16.30 -10.54
N LYS A 265 12.19 -16.34 -9.42
CA LYS A 265 13.05 -17.47 -9.04
C LYS A 265 12.24 -18.76 -8.82
N GLU A 266 11.15 -18.69 -8.05
CA GLU A 266 10.23 -19.83 -7.85
C GLU A 266 9.57 -20.30 -9.16
N ALA A 267 9.42 -19.38 -10.13
CA ALA A 267 8.95 -19.69 -11.47
C ALA A 267 10.02 -20.29 -12.39
N GLY A 268 11.27 -20.40 -11.95
CA GLY A 268 12.39 -20.93 -12.73
C GLY A 268 12.95 -19.95 -13.76
N LEU A 269 12.81 -18.64 -13.54
CA LEU A 269 13.36 -17.62 -14.45
C LEU A 269 14.82 -17.26 -14.16
N CYS A 270 15.36 -17.70 -13.02
CA CYS A 270 16.76 -17.57 -12.63
C CYS A 270 17.09 -18.60 -11.53
N GLU A 271 18.39 -18.84 -11.32
CA GLU A 271 18.90 -19.75 -10.27
C GLU A 271 18.81 -19.18 -8.85
#